data_AF-A0AAE1L0I3-F1
#
_entry.id   AF-A0AAE1L0I3-F1
#
_cell.length_a   1.000
_cell.length_b   1.000
_cell.length_c   1.000
_cell.angle_alpha   90.00
_cell.angle_beta   90.00
_cell.angle_gamma   90.00
#
_symmetry.space_group_name_H-M   'P 1'
#
loop_
_entity.id
_entity.type
_entity.pdbx_description
1 polymer ?
#
loop_
_entity_poly.entity_id
_entity_poly.type
_entity_poly.pdbx_seq_one_letter_code
_entity_poly.pdbx_strand_id
1 'polypeptide(L)'
;RYNKYSRELPQTPWFVEGERKQSTSVQELLSAILNNTIKAQERKQSTSVQELLSAILNNTVKAQDLKFSSSGREDVDVRCLGVGRPFVIEFINPRHTLLTQTQVAVLESYNTAALDKLNELSEVSVEQKTPLRVLHRRPLATRTRIVHTITAVPIDLHYFKLYLTTQAGTYIKEFKHGDLGRTNPNLRQVIGVDLDIVALNVEVWKDVKYLKEGEEEKTKTYCALCLSTQGYNTAALDKLNELSEVSVEQKTPLRVLHRRPLATRTRIVHTITAVPIDLHYFKLYLTTQAGTYIKEFKHGDLGRTNPNLRQVIGVDLDIVALDVENVALDWPPKCSE
;
A
#
# COMPACT_ATOMS: atom_id res chain seq x y z
N ARG A 1 -5.42 3.21 -4.81
CA ARG A 1 -4.05 3.47 -4.30
C ARG A 1 -3.32 2.13 -4.13
N TYR A 2 -1.99 2.10 -4.03
CA TYR A 2 -1.23 0.91 -3.67
C TYR A 2 -0.40 1.14 -2.40
N ASN A 3 -0.26 0.10 -1.58
CA ASN A 3 0.75 0.03 -0.53
C ASN A 3 1.87 -0.89 -0.96
N LYS A 4 3.08 -0.66 -0.43
CA LYS A 4 4.26 -1.47 -0.71
C LYS A 4 4.95 -1.80 0.60
N TYR A 5 4.87 -3.07 1.02
CA TYR A 5 5.44 -3.54 2.29
C TYR A 5 6.84 -4.17 2.12
N SER A 6 7.16 -4.71 0.94
CA SER A 6 8.48 -5.26 0.61
C SER A 6 9.52 -4.15 0.39
N ARG A 7 10.76 -4.39 0.83
CA ARG A 7 11.95 -3.57 0.53
C ARG A 7 12.79 -4.11 -0.65
N GLU A 8 12.26 -5.11 -1.36
CA GLU A 8 12.94 -5.75 -2.50
C GLU A 8 12.16 -5.56 -3.81
N LEU A 9 10.92 -5.07 -3.73
CA LEU A 9 10.01 -4.91 -4.84
C LEU A 9 10.18 -3.55 -5.54
N PRO A 10 10.62 -3.48 -6.80
CA PRO A 10 10.68 -2.22 -7.54
C PRO A 10 9.27 -1.76 -7.94
N GLN A 11 9.07 -0.44 -8.09
CA GLN A 11 7.77 0.10 -8.50
C GLN A 11 7.38 -0.29 -9.93
N THR A 12 8.34 -0.30 -10.85
CA THR A 12 8.18 -0.66 -12.27
C THR A 12 9.20 -1.75 -12.62
N PRO A 13 9.04 -2.49 -13.75
CA PRO A 13 10.01 -3.49 -14.17
C PRO A 13 11.44 -2.95 -14.12
N TRP A 14 12.35 -3.68 -13.46
CA TRP A 14 13.73 -3.24 -13.26
C TRP A 14 14.69 -4.06 -14.10
N PHE A 15 15.25 -3.40 -15.12
CA PHE A 15 16.31 -3.89 -15.96
C PHE A 15 17.60 -3.09 -15.75
N VAL A 16 18.74 -3.75 -15.89
CA VAL A 16 20.08 -3.15 -16.03
C VAL A 16 20.78 -3.94 -17.13
N GLU A 17 21.27 -3.26 -18.17
CA GLU A 17 21.94 -3.88 -19.33
C GLU A 17 21.10 -4.97 -20.02
N GLY A 18 19.78 -4.79 -20.04
CA GLY A 18 18.82 -5.77 -20.59
C GLY A 18 18.47 -6.92 -19.64
N GLU A 19 19.28 -7.19 -18.62
CA GLU A 19 18.98 -8.20 -17.61
C GLU A 19 17.97 -7.69 -16.57
N ARG A 20 16.96 -8.51 -16.29
CA ARG A 20 15.94 -8.25 -15.27
C ARG A 20 16.51 -8.53 -13.88
N LYS A 21 16.49 -7.53 -12.99
CA LYS A 21 17.15 -7.61 -11.67
C LYS A 21 16.23 -8.01 -10.51
N GLN A 22 14.92 -8.12 -10.75
CA GLN A 22 13.94 -8.61 -9.79
C GLN A 22 12.86 -9.45 -10.47
N SER A 23 12.26 -10.41 -9.75
CA SER A 23 11.29 -11.36 -10.31
C SER A 23 9.93 -10.75 -10.68
N THR A 24 9.60 -9.59 -10.11
CA THR A 24 8.37 -8.82 -10.37
C THR A 24 8.52 -7.36 -9.90
N SER A 25 7.49 -6.54 -10.10
CA SER A 25 7.40 -5.13 -9.71
C SER A 25 5.97 -4.79 -9.28
N VAL A 26 5.76 -3.65 -8.61
CA VAL A 26 4.41 -3.18 -8.26
C VAL A 26 3.54 -3.04 -9.51
N GLN A 27 4.08 -2.44 -10.57
CA GLN A 27 3.43 -2.38 -11.89
C GLN A 27 3.09 -3.78 -12.40
N GLU A 28 4.01 -4.75 -12.39
CA GLU A 28 3.72 -6.09 -12.93
C GLU A 28 2.74 -6.89 -12.09
N LEU A 29 2.71 -6.71 -10.76
CA LEU A 29 1.70 -7.33 -9.90
C LEU A 29 0.31 -6.75 -10.18
N LEU A 30 0.18 -5.42 -10.26
CA LEU A 30 -1.06 -4.74 -10.62
C LEU A 30 -1.49 -5.06 -12.06
N SER A 31 -0.54 -5.10 -13.00
CA SER A 31 -0.79 -5.47 -14.38
C SER A 31 -1.09 -6.96 -14.54
N ALA A 32 -0.56 -7.88 -13.72
CA ALA A 32 -0.87 -9.31 -13.81
C ALA A 32 -2.31 -9.61 -13.36
N ILE A 33 -2.81 -8.88 -12.34
CA ILE A 33 -4.24 -8.87 -11.96
C ILE A 33 -5.11 -8.44 -13.16
N LEU A 34 -4.59 -7.59 -14.05
CA LEU A 34 -5.30 -7.05 -15.22
C LEU A 34 -4.95 -7.71 -16.57
N ASN A 35 -3.89 -8.54 -16.65
CA ASN A 35 -3.37 -9.15 -17.89
C ASN A 35 -3.51 -10.67 -17.94
N ASN A 36 -3.70 -11.36 -16.79
CA ASN A 36 -4.19 -12.75 -16.83
C ASN A 36 -5.60 -12.82 -17.46
N THR A 37 -6.32 -11.70 -17.39
CA THR A 37 -7.43 -11.29 -18.26
C THR A 37 -7.22 -11.59 -19.74
N ILE A 38 -6.07 -11.24 -20.32
CA ILE A 38 -5.89 -11.09 -21.77
C ILE A 38 -5.55 -12.44 -22.46
N LYS A 39 -4.91 -13.39 -21.77
CA LYS A 39 -4.40 -14.64 -22.39
C LYS A 39 -5.28 -15.90 -22.20
N ALA A 40 -6.47 -15.77 -21.63
CA ALA A 40 -7.37 -16.90 -21.43
C ALA A 40 -8.23 -17.21 -22.68
N GLN A 41 -7.65 -17.86 -23.70
CA GLN A 41 -8.42 -18.46 -24.81
C GLN A 41 -8.27 -19.97 -25.00
N GLU A 42 -7.30 -20.64 -24.34
CA GLU A 42 -7.00 -22.07 -24.62
C GLU A 42 -6.83 -22.96 -23.38
N ARG A 43 -7.62 -22.75 -22.31
CA ARG A 43 -7.70 -23.73 -21.21
C ARG A 43 -9.15 -24.11 -20.89
N LYS A 44 -9.46 -25.39 -21.09
CA LYS A 44 -10.73 -26.00 -20.68
C LYS A 44 -10.75 -26.15 -19.15
N GLN A 45 -11.80 -25.60 -18.55
CA GLN A 45 -12.31 -25.91 -17.21
C GLN A 45 -11.29 -25.84 -16.04
N SER A 46 -11.18 -24.63 -15.47
CA SER A 46 -11.04 -24.44 -14.03
C SER A 46 -12.04 -23.39 -13.55
N THR A 47 -12.45 -23.48 -12.29
CA THR A 47 -13.52 -22.67 -11.69
C THR A 47 -12.94 -21.73 -10.64
N SER A 48 -12.12 -20.78 -11.09
CA SER A 48 -11.59 -19.71 -10.23
C SER A 48 -12.33 -18.39 -10.46
N VAL A 49 -12.60 -17.66 -9.38
CA VAL A 49 -13.14 -16.28 -9.43
C VAL A 49 -12.24 -15.38 -10.29
N GLN A 50 -10.93 -15.63 -10.26
CA GLN A 50 -9.90 -14.98 -11.09
C GLN A 50 -10.10 -15.18 -12.60
N GLU A 51 -10.68 -16.31 -13.03
CA GLU A 51 -10.90 -16.63 -14.44
C GLU A 51 -12.21 -16.02 -14.97
N LEU A 52 -13.23 -15.89 -14.12
CA LEU A 52 -14.48 -15.18 -14.42
C LEU A 52 -14.25 -13.66 -14.55
N LEU A 53 -13.50 -13.08 -13.63
CA LEU A 53 -12.91 -11.74 -13.73
C LEU A 53 -12.25 -11.47 -15.08
N SER A 54 -11.36 -12.39 -15.43
CA SER A 54 -10.55 -12.35 -16.63
C SER A 54 -11.45 -12.38 -17.86
N ALA A 55 -12.50 -13.22 -17.87
CA ALA A 55 -13.46 -13.29 -18.96
C ALA A 55 -14.27 -12.00 -19.16
N ILE A 56 -14.64 -11.26 -18.10
CA ILE A 56 -15.49 -10.06 -18.22
C ILE A 56 -14.68 -8.86 -18.70
N LEU A 57 -13.55 -8.53 -18.08
CA LEU A 57 -12.72 -7.40 -18.52
C LEU A 57 -12.18 -7.59 -19.96
N ASN A 58 -11.81 -8.83 -20.32
CA ASN A 58 -11.32 -9.12 -21.67
C ASN A 58 -12.43 -9.00 -22.73
N ASN A 59 -13.67 -9.38 -22.41
CA ASN A 59 -14.79 -9.19 -23.33
C ASN A 59 -15.25 -7.74 -23.45
N THR A 60 -15.11 -6.92 -22.40
CA THR A 60 -15.80 -5.63 -22.29
C THR A 60 -14.93 -4.39 -22.59
N VAL A 61 -13.59 -4.48 -22.53
CA VAL A 61 -12.70 -3.35 -22.92
C VAL A 61 -11.86 -3.67 -24.17
N LYS A 62 -11.37 -4.91 -24.29
CA LYS A 62 -10.52 -5.39 -25.41
C LYS A 62 -9.38 -4.40 -25.75
N ALA A 63 -8.57 -4.03 -24.75
CA ALA A 63 -7.40 -3.19 -24.93
C ALA A 63 -6.21 -3.97 -25.51
N GLN A 64 -5.33 -3.27 -26.22
CA GLN A 64 -4.12 -3.83 -26.82
C GLN A 64 -2.95 -3.89 -25.82
N ASP A 65 -2.86 -2.92 -24.92
CA ASP A 65 -1.79 -2.80 -23.92
C ASP A 65 -2.26 -2.01 -22.68
N LEU A 66 -1.51 -2.06 -21.58
CA LEU A 66 -1.77 -1.35 -20.32
C LEU A 66 -0.59 -0.48 -19.92
N LYS A 67 -0.84 0.81 -19.68
CA LYS A 67 0.17 1.77 -19.26
C LYS A 67 -0.09 2.26 -17.84
N PHE A 68 0.80 1.89 -16.92
CA PHE A 68 0.77 2.31 -15.52
C PHE A 68 1.28 3.75 -15.35
N SER A 69 0.70 4.50 -14.42
CA SER A 69 1.24 5.79 -13.95
C SER A 69 0.85 6.05 -12.49
N SER A 70 1.73 6.67 -11.70
CA SER A 70 1.53 6.91 -10.27
C SER A 70 1.96 8.31 -9.86
N SER A 71 1.46 8.82 -8.72
CA SER A 71 1.89 10.13 -8.19
C SER A 71 3.28 10.00 -7.59
N GLY A 72 4.30 10.13 -8.42
CA GLY A 72 5.70 9.92 -8.08
C GLY A 72 6.10 8.46 -7.90
N ARG A 73 7.29 8.29 -7.35
CA ARG A 73 8.01 7.02 -7.23
C ARG A 73 8.75 6.89 -5.90
N GLU A 74 8.84 5.67 -5.40
CA GLU A 74 9.78 5.26 -4.36
C GLU A 74 10.89 4.35 -4.91
N ASP A 75 12.04 4.32 -4.21
CA ASP A 75 13.12 3.36 -4.49
C ASP A 75 12.73 1.92 -4.09
N VAL A 76 13.51 0.94 -4.52
CA VAL A 76 13.27 -0.49 -4.28
C VAL A 76 13.22 -0.83 -2.78
N ASP A 77 14.12 -0.24 -1.99
CA ASP A 77 14.29 -0.40 -0.55
C ASP A 77 13.28 0.38 0.31
N VAL A 78 12.47 1.24 -0.29
CA VAL A 78 11.52 2.12 0.40
C VAL A 78 10.11 1.53 0.41
N ARG A 79 9.46 1.50 1.58
CA ARG A 79 8.06 1.10 1.73
C ARG A 79 7.11 2.27 1.46
N CYS A 80 5.88 1.95 1.05
CA CYS A 80 4.79 2.92 0.93
C CYS A 80 3.62 2.46 1.82
N LEU A 81 3.41 3.18 2.92
CA LEU A 81 2.52 2.83 4.02
C LEU A 81 1.31 3.78 4.08
N GLY A 82 0.59 3.79 5.20
CA GLY A 82 -0.61 4.61 5.39
C GLY A 82 -1.67 4.35 4.32
N VAL A 83 -2.29 5.43 3.84
CA VAL A 83 -3.27 5.42 2.73
C VAL A 83 -2.69 4.94 1.38
N GLY A 84 -1.36 4.76 1.28
CA GLY A 84 -0.67 4.30 0.07
C GLY A 84 -0.49 5.37 -1.00
N ARG A 85 0.23 5.04 -2.08
CA ARG A 85 0.45 5.94 -3.23
C ARG A 85 -0.69 5.79 -4.25
N PRO A 86 -1.24 6.89 -4.76
CA PRO A 86 -2.21 6.81 -5.85
C PRO A 86 -1.58 6.46 -7.21
N PHE A 87 -2.36 5.78 -8.05
CA PHE A 87 -1.99 5.32 -9.38
C PHE A 87 -3.20 5.20 -10.30
N VAL A 88 -2.96 5.17 -11.61
CA VAL A 88 -3.90 4.89 -12.71
C VAL A 88 -3.29 3.88 -13.66
N ILE A 89 -4.16 3.20 -14.40
CA ILE A 89 -3.78 2.34 -15.51
C ILE A 89 -4.58 2.79 -16.73
N GLU A 90 -3.86 3.23 -17.75
CA GLU A 90 -4.38 3.69 -19.03
C GLU A 90 -4.46 2.48 -19.97
N PHE A 91 -5.67 2.17 -20.44
CA PHE A 91 -5.90 1.12 -21.43
C PHE A 91 -5.57 1.67 -22.82
N ILE A 92 -4.62 1.04 -23.52
CA ILE A 92 -4.16 1.47 -24.85
C ILE A 92 -4.99 0.77 -25.93
N ASN A 93 -5.49 1.55 -26.89
CA ASN A 93 -6.34 1.09 -27.99
C ASN A 93 -7.50 0.16 -27.53
N PRO A 94 -8.34 0.58 -26.56
CA PRO A 94 -9.52 -0.18 -26.13
C PRO A 94 -10.54 -0.23 -27.28
N ARG A 95 -10.89 -1.43 -27.75
CA ARG A 95 -11.93 -1.59 -28.78
C ARG A 95 -13.35 -1.33 -28.26
N HIS A 96 -13.51 -1.25 -26.94
CA HIS A 96 -14.76 -0.89 -26.26
C HIS A 96 -14.45 0.10 -25.12
N THR A 97 -14.95 1.33 -25.24
CA THR A 97 -14.69 2.43 -24.28
C THR A 97 -15.91 2.81 -23.44
N LEU A 98 -17.11 2.45 -23.93
CA LEU A 98 -18.38 2.65 -23.24
C LEU A 98 -18.72 1.39 -22.44
N LEU A 99 -18.25 1.33 -21.20
CA LEU A 99 -18.82 0.43 -20.21
C LEU A 99 -20.19 0.96 -19.83
N THR A 100 -21.27 0.22 -20.10
CA THR A 100 -22.59 0.64 -19.64
C THR A 100 -22.63 0.59 -18.11
N GLN A 101 -23.49 1.41 -17.51
CA GLN A 101 -23.70 1.38 -16.05
C GLN A 101 -24.16 -0.02 -15.59
N THR A 102 -24.80 -0.79 -16.46
CA THR A 102 -25.14 -2.21 -16.26
C THR A 102 -23.92 -3.15 -16.38
N GLN A 103 -22.93 -2.89 -17.22
CA GLN A 103 -21.70 -3.70 -17.31
C GLN A 103 -20.77 -3.43 -16.12
N VAL A 104 -20.68 -2.19 -15.66
CA VAL A 104 -20.06 -1.83 -14.37
C VAL A 104 -20.82 -2.53 -13.24
N ALA A 105 -22.15 -2.41 -13.21
CA ALA A 105 -22.98 -3.10 -12.22
C ALA A 105 -22.94 -4.63 -12.32
N VAL A 106 -22.58 -5.25 -13.46
CA VAL A 106 -22.41 -6.72 -13.60
C VAL A 106 -21.04 -7.19 -13.12
N LEU A 107 -20.00 -6.37 -13.27
CA LEU A 107 -18.73 -6.55 -12.56
C LEU A 107 -18.94 -6.46 -11.03
N GLU A 108 -19.91 -5.66 -10.59
CA GLU A 108 -20.32 -5.56 -9.19
C GLU A 108 -21.31 -6.68 -8.78
N SER A 109 -22.19 -7.16 -9.68
CA SER A 109 -23.32 -8.05 -9.35
C SER A 109 -22.95 -9.51 -9.07
N TYR A 110 -21.85 -10.00 -9.65
CA TYR A 110 -21.38 -11.36 -9.38
C TYR A 110 -20.67 -11.49 -8.03
N ASN A 111 -20.27 -10.37 -7.44
CA ASN A 111 -19.74 -10.33 -6.07
C ASN A 111 -20.90 -10.26 -5.05
N THR A 112 -22.01 -9.58 -5.37
CA THR A 112 -23.12 -9.38 -4.43
C THR A 112 -23.74 -10.68 -3.95
N ALA A 113 -24.14 -11.66 -4.77
CA ALA A 113 -24.87 -12.84 -4.25
C ALA A 113 -24.15 -13.66 -3.14
N ALA A 114 -22.83 -13.53 -2.98
CA ALA A 114 -22.06 -14.08 -1.86
C ALA A 114 -21.89 -13.08 -0.70
N LEU A 115 -21.75 -11.79 -0.99
CA LEU A 115 -21.66 -10.70 0.00
C LEU A 115 -23.04 -10.34 0.59
N ASP A 116 -24.14 -10.53 -0.14
CA ASP A 116 -25.53 -10.35 0.29
C ASP A 116 -25.84 -11.30 1.45
N LYS A 117 -25.42 -12.58 1.33
CA LYS A 117 -25.46 -13.55 2.44
C LYS A 117 -24.63 -13.15 3.67
N LEU A 118 -23.68 -12.22 3.53
CA LEU A 118 -22.95 -11.63 4.67
C LEU A 118 -23.66 -10.36 5.17
N ASN A 119 -24.26 -9.58 4.29
CA ASN A 119 -25.00 -8.35 4.61
C ASN A 119 -26.37 -8.63 5.24
N GLU A 120 -26.98 -9.79 4.97
CA GLU A 120 -28.17 -10.31 5.64
C GLU A 120 -27.90 -10.76 7.08
N LEU A 121 -26.63 -10.89 7.49
CA LEU A 121 -26.26 -11.40 8.81
C LEU A 121 -26.02 -10.30 9.85
N SER A 122 -26.81 -10.38 10.92
CA SER A 122 -26.65 -9.63 12.16
C SER A 122 -26.82 -10.55 13.36
N GLU A 123 -26.27 -10.15 14.52
CA GLU A 123 -26.31 -10.91 15.78
C GLU A 123 -25.91 -12.40 15.65
N VAL A 124 -24.91 -12.69 14.81
CA VAL A 124 -24.46 -14.07 14.55
C VAL A 124 -23.76 -14.65 15.77
N SER A 125 -24.35 -15.71 16.31
CA SER A 125 -23.78 -16.51 17.39
C SER A 125 -22.72 -17.48 16.84
N VAL A 126 -21.45 -17.25 17.19
CA VAL A 126 -20.29 -18.01 16.72
C VAL A 126 -19.68 -18.81 17.87
N GLU A 127 -19.72 -20.12 17.77
CA GLU A 127 -19.05 -21.04 18.69
C GLU A 127 -17.57 -21.21 18.30
N GLN A 128 -16.65 -20.81 19.18
CA GLN A 128 -15.21 -20.88 18.95
C GLN A 128 -14.48 -21.68 20.04
N LYS A 129 -13.88 -22.81 19.65
CA LYS A 129 -12.85 -23.49 20.42
C LYS A 129 -11.56 -22.67 20.39
N THR A 130 -10.79 -22.66 21.48
CA THR A 130 -9.46 -22.00 21.55
C THR A 130 -8.63 -22.30 20.30
N PRO A 131 -8.23 -21.30 19.49
CA PRO A 131 -7.57 -21.54 18.20
C PRO A 131 -6.29 -22.36 18.28
N LEU A 132 -5.99 -23.17 17.26
CA LEU A 132 -4.77 -24.00 17.21
C LEU A 132 -3.50 -23.15 17.39
N ARG A 133 -3.42 -21.99 16.72
CA ARG A 133 -2.28 -21.06 16.83
C ARG A 133 -2.05 -20.44 18.22
N VAL A 134 -2.98 -20.60 19.17
CA VAL A 134 -2.83 -20.15 20.57
C VAL A 134 -2.94 -21.29 21.59
N LEU A 135 -3.16 -22.54 21.14
CA LEU A 135 -3.43 -23.68 22.00
C LEU A 135 -2.26 -24.04 22.92
N HIS A 136 -1.02 -23.82 22.48
CA HIS A 136 0.20 -24.00 23.30
C HIS A 136 0.30 -23.03 24.50
N ARG A 137 -0.56 -22.00 24.57
CA ARG A 137 -0.52 -20.95 25.61
C ARG A 137 -1.89 -20.58 26.18
N ARG A 138 -2.95 -21.31 25.83
CA ARG A 138 -4.31 -21.08 26.34
C ARG A 138 -5.04 -22.41 26.52
N PRO A 139 -5.81 -22.59 27.61
CA PRO A 139 -6.55 -23.82 27.84
C PRO A 139 -7.54 -24.09 26.70
N LEU A 140 -7.71 -25.37 26.35
CA LEU A 140 -8.74 -25.82 25.43
C LEU A 140 -10.11 -25.52 26.05
N ALA A 141 -10.86 -24.60 25.45
CA ALA A 141 -12.20 -24.23 25.90
C ALA A 141 -13.00 -23.72 24.71
N THR A 142 -14.30 -24.03 24.70
CA THR A 142 -15.25 -23.57 23.70
C THR A 142 -16.00 -22.35 24.24
N ARG A 143 -16.21 -21.32 23.42
CA ARG A 143 -16.89 -20.08 23.81
C ARG A 143 -17.76 -19.58 22.67
N THR A 144 -19.01 -19.26 22.98
CA THR A 144 -19.89 -18.51 22.07
C THR A 144 -19.53 -17.02 22.08
N ARG A 145 -19.56 -16.39 20.91
CA ARG A 145 -19.30 -14.96 20.71
C ARG A 145 -20.29 -14.40 19.70
N ILE A 146 -20.77 -13.18 19.90
CA ILE A 146 -21.68 -12.52 18.98
C ILE A 146 -20.91 -11.61 18.01
N VAL A 147 -21.22 -11.75 16.73
CA VAL A 147 -20.89 -10.79 15.67
C VAL A 147 -22.15 -9.97 15.42
N HIS A 148 -22.17 -8.73 15.91
CA HIS A 148 -23.32 -7.84 15.92
C HIS A 148 -23.72 -7.40 14.51
N THR A 149 -22.76 -6.87 13.75
CA THR A 149 -22.95 -6.51 12.35
C THR A 149 -21.85 -7.11 11.48
N ILE A 150 -22.26 -7.58 10.30
CA ILE A 150 -21.38 -7.96 9.21
C ILE A 150 -21.74 -7.05 8.03
N THR A 151 -20.75 -6.39 7.44
CA THR A 151 -20.95 -5.62 6.20
C THR A 151 -19.81 -5.91 5.26
N ALA A 152 -20.12 -6.60 4.17
CA ALA A 152 -19.18 -7.08 3.19
C ALA A 152 -19.31 -6.20 1.93
N VAL A 153 -18.31 -5.32 1.74
CA VAL A 153 -18.28 -4.35 0.64
C VAL A 153 -17.23 -4.80 -0.38
N PRO A 154 -17.61 -5.03 -1.65
CA PRO A 154 -16.64 -5.43 -2.67
C PRO A 154 -15.58 -4.33 -2.89
N ILE A 155 -14.30 -4.71 -2.99
CA ILE A 155 -13.20 -3.82 -3.41
C ILE A 155 -12.95 -4.03 -4.90
N ASP A 156 -12.82 -5.29 -5.29
CA ASP A 156 -12.90 -5.79 -6.66
C ASP A 156 -13.44 -7.24 -6.59
N LEU A 157 -13.45 -7.94 -7.72
CA LEU A 157 -13.99 -9.30 -7.78
C LEU A 157 -13.13 -10.37 -7.07
N HIS A 158 -11.91 -10.07 -6.58
CA HIS A 158 -11.11 -10.96 -5.71
C HIS A 158 -11.12 -10.53 -4.24
N TYR A 159 -11.17 -9.22 -3.97
CA TYR A 159 -11.05 -8.67 -2.62
C TYR A 159 -12.34 -7.97 -2.21
N PHE A 160 -12.76 -8.14 -0.96
CA PHE A 160 -13.82 -7.35 -0.32
C PHE A 160 -13.37 -6.90 1.06
N LYS A 161 -13.84 -5.72 1.49
CA LYS A 161 -13.72 -5.30 2.89
C LYS A 161 -14.82 -5.99 3.67
N LEU A 162 -14.46 -6.67 4.74
CA LEU A 162 -15.42 -7.18 5.71
C LEU A 162 -15.34 -6.33 6.97
N TYR A 163 -16.31 -5.44 7.13
CA TYR A 163 -16.52 -4.70 8.36
C TYR A 163 -17.27 -5.61 9.35
N LEU A 164 -16.72 -5.74 10.56
CA LEU A 164 -17.24 -6.62 11.59
C LEU A 164 -17.33 -5.87 12.92
N THR A 165 -18.54 -5.69 13.44
CA THR A 165 -18.74 -5.29 14.85
C THR A 165 -18.90 -6.56 15.67
N THR A 166 -17.99 -6.82 16.62
CA THR A 166 -17.97 -8.11 17.35
C THR A 166 -17.77 -7.92 18.85
N GLN A 167 -18.23 -8.90 19.63
CA GLN A 167 -17.93 -8.97 21.05
C GLN A 167 -16.43 -9.13 21.31
N ALA A 168 -15.98 -8.63 22.46
CA ALA A 168 -14.59 -8.71 22.87
C ALA A 168 -14.06 -10.16 22.94
N GLY A 169 -12.88 -10.37 22.35
CA GLY A 169 -12.23 -11.68 22.31
C GLY A 169 -12.77 -12.64 21.24
N THR A 170 -13.51 -12.15 20.24
CA THR A 170 -13.86 -12.92 19.03
C THR A 170 -12.61 -13.17 18.17
N TYR A 171 -12.40 -14.41 17.76
CA TYR A 171 -11.23 -14.84 16.99
C TYR A 171 -11.49 -14.70 15.48
N ILE A 172 -11.34 -13.46 14.97
CA ILE A 172 -11.67 -13.08 13.58
C ILE A 172 -10.85 -13.84 12.52
N LYS A 173 -9.57 -14.13 12.80
CA LYS A 173 -8.70 -14.85 11.85
C LYS A 173 -9.19 -16.27 11.58
N GLU A 174 -9.76 -16.89 12.61
CA GLU A 174 -10.36 -18.22 12.57
C GLU A 174 -11.78 -18.19 12.00
N PHE A 175 -12.51 -17.09 12.19
CA PHE A 175 -13.85 -16.89 11.62
C PHE A 175 -13.88 -16.90 10.09
N LYS A 176 -12.76 -16.63 9.39
CA LYS A 176 -12.72 -16.77 7.91
C LYS A 176 -12.84 -18.24 7.45
N HIS A 177 -12.18 -19.20 8.12
CA HIS A 177 -11.93 -20.56 7.60
C HIS A 177 -12.27 -21.72 8.54
N GLY A 178 -12.75 -21.43 9.76
CA GLY A 178 -13.23 -22.45 10.70
C GLY A 178 -12.16 -23.16 11.54
N ASP A 179 -10.85 -22.91 11.32
CA ASP A 179 -9.74 -23.54 12.06
C ASP A 179 -9.89 -25.07 12.20
N LEU A 180 -10.14 -25.77 11.09
CA LEU A 180 -10.39 -27.23 11.05
C LEU A 180 -11.60 -27.68 11.90
N GLY A 181 -12.73 -26.97 11.80
CA GLY A 181 -13.98 -27.31 12.52
C GLY A 181 -13.98 -26.86 13.99
N ARG A 182 -13.16 -25.86 14.33
CA ARG A 182 -13.04 -25.25 15.66
C ARG A 182 -13.79 -23.94 15.81
N THR A 183 -14.20 -23.30 14.71
CA THR A 183 -15.10 -22.14 14.68
C THR A 183 -16.31 -22.43 13.78
N ASN A 184 -17.52 -22.29 14.35
CA ASN A 184 -18.79 -22.57 13.67
C ASN A 184 -19.91 -21.61 14.11
N PRO A 185 -20.67 -20.99 13.18
CA PRO A 185 -20.39 -20.93 11.74
C PRO A 185 -19.08 -20.18 11.46
N ASN A 186 -18.54 -20.35 10.26
CA ASN A 186 -17.45 -19.53 9.73
C ASN A 186 -17.81 -18.97 8.35
N LEU A 187 -17.14 -17.90 7.94
CA LEU A 187 -17.46 -17.15 6.73
C LEU A 187 -17.41 -18.05 5.48
N ARG A 188 -16.40 -18.92 5.34
CA ARG A 188 -16.33 -19.94 4.27
C ARG A 188 -17.61 -20.79 4.17
N GLN A 189 -18.17 -21.26 5.29
CA GLN A 189 -19.44 -22.02 5.28
C GLN A 189 -20.63 -21.15 4.87
N VAL A 190 -20.66 -19.87 5.28
CA VAL A 190 -21.75 -18.93 4.99
C VAL A 190 -21.80 -18.59 3.49
N ILE A 191 -20.65 -18.29 2.87
CA ILE A 191 -20.60 -17.85 1.47
C ILE A 191 -20.27 -18.95 0.46
N GLY A 192 -19.77 -20.10 0.93
CA GLY A 192 -19.47 -21.27 0.09
C GLY A 192 -18.14 -21.20 -0.69
N VAL A 193 -17.31 -20.16 -0.48
CA VAL A 193 -15.99 -20.00 -1.11
C VAL A 193 -14.88 -19.83 -0.07
N ASP A 194 -13.66 -20.20 -0.45
CA ASP A 194 -12.48 -20.05 0.42
C ASP A 194 -12.02 -18.60 0.54
N LEU A 195 -11.59 -18.21 1.75
CA LEU A 195 -11.29 -16.82 2.11
C LEU A 195 -9.89 -16.67 2.73
N ASP A 196 -9.18 -15.64 2.27
CA ASP A 196 -7.92 -15.19 2.86
C ASP A 196 -7.99 -13.74 3.34
N ILE A 197 -7.46 -13.50 4.55
CA ILE A 197 -7.33 -12.17 5.13
C ILE A 197 -6.01 -11.59 4.63
N VAL A 198 -6.11 -10.76 3.60
CA VAL A 198 -4.98 -10.09 2.94
C VAL A 198 -4.55 -8.84 3.71
N ALA A 199 -5.52 -8.13 4.31
CA ALA A 199 -5.34 -7.03 5.25
C ALA A 199 -6.53 -6.97 6.22
N LEU A 200 -6.40 -6.26 7.35
CA LEU A 200 -7.46 -6.09 8.36
C LEU A 200 -7.47 -4.61 8.83
N ASN A 201 -8.26 -3.74 8.15
CA ASN A 201 -8.25 -2.24 8.15
C ASN A 201 -9.69 -1.57 8.01
N VAL A 202 -9.83 -0.31 7.41
CA VAL A 202 -11.04 0.61 7.18
C VAL A 202 -11.01 1.56 5.88
N GLU A 203 -11.67 2.77 5.79
CA GLU A 203 -11.54 4.01 4.85
C GLU A 203 -12.70 4.49 3.85
N VAL A 204 -12.73 5.79 3.34
CA VAL A 204 -13.86 6.55 2.59
C VAL A 204 -13.63 7.43 1.24
N TRP A 205 -14.53 7.45 0.15
CA TRP A 205 -14.51 7.63 -1.42
C TRP A 205 -14.63 9.03 -2.16
N LYS A 206 -14.07 9.17 -3.41
CA LYS A 206 -14.64 9.58 -4.77
C LYS A 206 -13.62 10.13 -5.85
N ASP A 207 -13.30 9.37 -6.92
CA ASP A 207 -11.90 9.05 -7.32
C ASP A 207 -11.22 9.61 -8.63
N VAL A 208 -11.60 10.72 -9.30
CA VAL A 208 -11.18 10.99 -10.73
C VAL A 208 -9.73 11.46 -11.17
N LYS A 209 -9.17 12.64 -10.79
CA LYS A 209 -8.13 13.42 -11.57
C LYS A 209 -6.80 13.83 -10.87
N TYR A 210 -6.77 13.97 -9.54
CA TYR A 210 -5.79 14.83 -8.87
C TYR A 210 -4.37 14.21 -8.81
N LEU A 211 -4.22 12.95 -9.25
CA LEU A 211 -3.00 12.12 -9.24
C LEU A 211 -1.71 12.88 -9.60
N LYS A 212 -1.76 13.64 -10.70
CA LYS A 212 -0.62 14.34 -11.29
C LYS A 212 -0.34 15.67 -10.60
N GLU A 213 -1.38 16.47 -10.34
CA GLU A 213 -1.32 17.69 -9.50
C GLU A 213 -0.70 17.35 -8.12
N GLY A 214 -1.03 16.17 -7.58
CA GLY A 214 -0.48 15.60 -6.37
C GLY A 214 1.01 15.22 -6.40
N GLU A 215 1.60 15.00 -7.58
CA GLU A 215 3.00 14.61 -7.67
C GLU A 215 3.95 15.78 -7.42
N GLU A 216 3.58 16.96 -7.93
CA GLU A 216 4.44 18.15 -8.08
C GLU A 216 4.17 19.23 -7.03
N GLU A 217 2.94 19.35 -6.52
CA GLU A 217 2.58 20.40 -5.56
C GLU A 217 2.56 19.94 -4.10
N LYS A 218 2.18 18.67 -3.86
CA LYS A 218 1.76 18.24 -2.53
C LYS A 218 2.90 17.70 -1.67
N THR A 219 2.76 17.94 -0.37
CA THR A 219 3.75 17.51 0.61
C THR A 219 3.75 15.99 0.77
N LYS A 220 4.90 15.46 1.18
CA LYS A 220 5.12 14.03 1.43
C LYS A 220 5.71 13.87 2.81
N THR A 221 5.15 12.95 3.58
CA THR A 221 5.58 12.64 4.95
C THR A 221 6.36 11.34 4.95
N TYR A 222 7.53 11.35 5.58
CA TYR A 222 8.46 10.24 5.64
C TYR A 222 8.82 9.93 7.09
N CYS A 223 9.10 8.67 7.35
CA CYS A 223 9.79 8.22 8.55
C CYS A 223 11.09 7.51 8.14
N ALA A 224 12.21 7.96 8.67
CA ALA A 224 13.51 7.36 8.48
C ALA A 224 14.03 6.78 9.81
N LEU A 225 14.55 5.55 9.76
CA LEU A 225 15.42 5.03 10.82
C LEU A 225 16.84 5.50 10.52
N CYS A 226 17.33 6.38 11.39
CA CYS A 226 18.66 6.98 11.30
C CYS A 226 19.65 6.26 12.21
N LEU A 227 20.92 6.22 11.77
CA LEU A 227 22.06 5.66 12.51
C LEU A 227 23.20 6.68 12.51
N SER A 228 23.76 6.98 13.68
CA SER A 228 25.10 7.57 13.83
C SER A 228 26.09 6.49 14.26
N THR A 229 27.15 6.28 13.47
CA THR A 229 28.22 5.34 13.81
C THR A 229 29.05 5.79 15.02
N GLN A 230 29.14 7.11 15.24
CA GLN A 230 29.86 7.72 16.37
C GLN A 230 28.94 7.96 17.59
N GLY A 231 27.65 7.66 17.45
CA GLY A 231 26.61 8.03 18.40
C GLY A 231 26.21 9.51 18.27
N TYR A 232 25.25 9.94 19.09
CA TYR A 232 24.81 11.34 19.16
C TYR A 232 24.40 11.72 20.58
N ASN A 233 24.31 13.02 20.87
CA ASN A 233 23.76 13.53 22.12
C ASN A 233 22.38 14.18 21.90
N THR A 234 21.60 14.37 22.96
CA THR A 234 20.25 14.95 22.85
C THR A 234 20.25 16.32 22.15
N ALA A 235 21.22 17.17 22.50
CA ALA A 235 21.39 18.49 21.89
C ALA A 235 21.58 18.44 20.35
N ALA A 236 22.09 17.35 19.79
CA ALA A 236 22.16 17.16 18.34
C ALA A 236 20.79 16.89 17.70
N LEU A 237 19.88 16.21 18.41
CA LEU A 237 18.49 16.03 17.97
C LEU A 237 17.65 17.29 18.24
N ASP A 238 17.92 18.01 19.32
CA ASP A 238 17.22 19.27 19.64
C ASP A 238 17.40 20.29 18.50
N LYS A 239 18.62 20.42 17.96
CA LYS A 239 18.89 21.19 16.72
C LYS A 239 18.06 20.75 15.51
N LEU A 240 17.68 19.48 15.39
CA LEU A 240 16.79 19.01 14.32
C LEU A 240 15.33 19.36 14.61
N ASN A 241 14.92 19.29 15.87
CA ASN A 241 13.56 19.62 16.33
C ASN A 241 13.27 21.13 16.27
N GLU A 242 14.30 21.98 16.34
CA GLU A 242 14.21 23.43 16.13
C GLU A 242 14.01 23.83 14.65
N LEU A 243 14.24 22.92 13.70
CA LEU A 243 14.12 23.20 12.27
C LEU A 243 12.68 23.13 11.75
N SER A 244 12.24 24.22 11.13
CA SER A 244 11.00 24.31 10.35
C SER A 244 11.23 25.15 9.08
N GLU A 245 10.43 24.88 8.04
CA GLU A 245 10.47 25.58 6.74
C GLU A 245 11.89 25.74 6.14
N VAL A 246 12.73 24.69 6.25
CA VAL A 246 14.12 24.73 5.79
C VAL A 246 14.19 24.71 4.28
N SER A 247 14.75 25.76 3.70
CA SER A 247 15.10 25.82 2.28
C SER A 247 16.38 25.03 2.00
N VAL A 248 16.27 24.03 1.13
CA VAL A 248 17.34 23.09 0.77
C VAL A 248 17.61 23.15 -0.74
N GLU A 249 18.83 23.48 -1.11
CA GLU A 249 19.29 23.39 -2.50
C GLU A 249 19.76 21.97 -2.81
N GLN A 250 19.07 21.29 -3.72
CA GLN A 250 19.42 19.94 -4.16
C GLN A 250 19.79 19.92 -5.64
N LYS A 251 21.06 19.66 -5.94
CA LYS A 251 21.48 19.18 -7.27
C LYS A 251 20.93 17.78 -7.47
N THR A 252 20.60 17.45 -8.72
CA THR A 252 20.07 16.13 -9.11
C THR A 252 21.05 15.03 -8.65
N PRO A 253 20.63 14.06 -7.80
CA PRO A 253 21.56 13.16 -7.11
C PRO A 253 22.44 12.32 -8.03
N LEU A 254 23.69 12.06 -7.61
CA LEU A 254 24.64 11.24 -8.40
C LEU A 254 24.02 9.91 -8.86
N ARG A 255 23.36 9.19 -7.94
CA ARG A 255 22.71 7.89 -8.22
C ARG A 255 21.56 7.94 -9.24
N VAL A 256 21.04 9.12 -9.62
CA VAL A 256 20.00 9.28 -10.66
C VAL A 256 20.43 10.12 -11.86
N LEU A 257 21.66 10.65 -11.90
CA LEU A 257 22.15 11.47 -13.02
C LEU A 257 22.09 10.74 -14.37
N HIS A 258 22.30 9.42 -14.38
CA HIS A 258 22.17 8.58 -15.57
C HIS A 258 20.73 8.51 -16.15
N ARG A 259 19.72 9.04 -15.44
CA ARG A 259 18.29 9.02 -15.85
C ARG A 259 17.62 10.40 -15.82
N ARG A 260 18.29 11.44 -15.30
CA ARG A 260 17.71 12.76 -15.06
C ARG A 260 18.72 13.86 -15.40
N PRO A 261 18.32 14.93 -16.10
CA PRO A 261 19.23 16.02 -16.43
C PRO A 261 19.76 16.69 -15.16
N LEU A 262 21.03 17.10 -15.20
CA LEU A 262 21.66 17.85 -14.11
C LEU A 262 20.97 19.20 -13.93
N ALA A 263 20.25 19.34 -12.82
CA ALA A 263 19.69 20.61 -12.38
C ALA A 263 19.78 20.74 -10.86
N THR A 264 20.00 21.97 -10.38
CA THR A 264 19.80 22.39 -8.98
C THR A 264 18.35 22.79 -8.80
N ARG A 265 17.74 22.39 -7.69
CA ARG A 265 16.36 22.76 -7.34
C ARG A 265 16.29 23.09 -5.85
N THR A 266 15.76 24.25 -5.52
CA THR A 266 15.39 24.59 -4.14
C THR A 266 14.16 23.79 -3.75
N ARG A 267 14.15 23.26 -2.53
CA ARG A 267 13.09 22.42 -1.96
C ARG A 267 12.88 22.79 -0.50
N ILE A 268 11.63 22.78 -0.06
CA ILE A 268 11.29 23.08 1.34
C ILE A 268 11.13 21.78 2.14
N VAL A 269 11.72 21.74 3.33
CA VAL A 269 11.44 20.77 4.39
C VAL A 269 10.63 21.51 5.46
N HIS A 270 9.31 21.29 5.45
CA HIS A 270 8.35 22.03 6.28
C HIS A 270 8.52 21.73 7.76
N THR A 271 8.58 20.44 8.11
CA THR A 271 8.76 20.00 9.49
C THR A 271 9.79 18.88 9.59
N ILE A 272 10.53 18.90 10.69
CA ILE A 272 11.47 17.87 11.10
C ILE A 272 11.12 17.49 12.55
N THR A 273 11.14 16.20 12.87
CA THR A 273 11.04 15.73 14.25
C THR A 273 11.92 14.50 14.45
N ALA A 274 12.93 14.63 15.30
CA ALA A 274 13.87 13.58 15.66
C ALA A 274 13.51 13.01 17.05
N VAL A 275 13.19 11.71 17.09
CA VAL A 275 12.83 10.98 18.31
C VAL A 275 13.90 9.93 18.60
N PRO A 276 14.64 10.00 19.73
CA PRO A 276 15.70 9.05 20.04
C PRO A 276 15.16 7.63 20.24
N ILE A 277 15.98 6.63 19.88
CA ILE A 277 15.75 5.21 20.24
C ILE A 277 16.82 4.78 21.26
N ASP A 278 18.09 4.98 20.91
CA ASP A 278 19.26 4.73 21.76
C ASP A 278 20.41 5.67 21.35
N LEU A 279 21.62 5.49 21.90
CA LEU A 279 22.79 6.34 21.66
C LEU A 279 23.23 6.44 20.18
N HIS A 280 22.82 5.49 19.33
CA HIS A 280 23.21 5.39 17.92
C HIS A 280 22.02 5.53 16.97
N TYR A 281 20.83 5.08 17.37
CA TYR A 281 19.63 5.10 16.54
C TYR A 281 18.60 6.15 16.97
N PHE A 282 17.97 6.78 15.98
CA PHE A 282 16.79 7.64 16.18
C PHE A 282 15.81 7.51 15.00
N LYS A 283 14.55 7.87 15.23
CA LYS A 283 13.58 8.07 14.15
C LYS A 283 13.56 9.52 13.73
N LEU A 284 13.52 9.77 12.43
CA LEU A 284 13.37 11.09 11.86
C LEU A 284 12.09 11.14 11.04
N TYR A 285 11.13 11.94 11.52
CA TYR A 285 9.90 12.27 10.82
C TYR A 285 10.11 13.56 10.03
N LEU A 286 9.73 13.55 8.76
CA LEU A 286 9.94 14.66 7.83
C LEU A 286 8.67 14.93 7.05
N THR A 287 8.24 16.19 6.94
CA THR A 287 7.28 16.62 5.91
C THR A 287 7.99 17.54 4.93
N THR A 288 8.03 17.16 3.66
CA THR A 288 8.75 17.93 2.62
C THR A 288 7.84 18.31 1.46
N GLN A 289 8.25 19.34 0.72
CA GLN A 289 7.75 19.61 -0.62
C GLN A 289 7.92 18.38 -1.54
N ALA A 290 7.12 18.32 -2.60
CA ALA A 290 7.24 17.35 -3.66
C ALA A 290 8.64 17.30 -4.31
N GLY A 291 9.17 16.08 -4.47
CA GLY A 291 10.42 15.83 -5.18
C GLY A 291 11.71 16.14 -4.40
N THR A 292 11.62 16.39 -3.08
CA THR A 292 12.78 16.44 -2.20
C THR A 292 13.43 15.05 -2.08
N TYR A 293 14.75 14.99 -2.26
CA TYR A 293 15.54 13.78 -2.22
C TYR A 293 16.04 13.52 -0.78
N ILE A 294 15.26 12.74 -0.02
CA ILE A 294 15.47 12.48 1.42
C ILE A 294 16.80 11.77 1.71
N LYS A 295 17.16 10.77 0.89
CA LYS A 295 18.43 10.03 1.06
C LYS A 295 19.61 11.00 0.99
N GLU A 296 19.62 11.90 0.02
CA GLU A 296 20.68 12.88 -0.18
C GLU A 296 20.65 14.01 0.86
N PHE A 297 19.49 14.38 1.38
CA PHE A 297 19.35 15.32 2.50
C PHE A 297 20.01 14.82 3.81
N LYS A 298 20.24 13.51 3.98
CA LYS A 298 20.99 12.98 5.14
C LYS A 298 22.49 13.33 5.09
N HIS A 299 23.13 13.19 3.92
CA HIS A 299 24.60 13.13 3.78
C HIS A 299 25.19 14.19 2.84
N GLY A 300 24.35 15.01 2.22
CA GLY A 300 24.77 16.11 1.34
C GLY A 300 25.21 15.71 -0.06
N ASP A 301 25.21 14.42 -0.43
CA ASP A 301 25.63 13.90 -1.76
C ASP A 301 26.96 14.52 -2.25
N LEU A 302 28.00 14.54 -1.40
CA LEU A 302 29.31 15.16 -1.68
C LEU A 302 29.20 16.68 -1.98
N GLY A 303 28.42 17.41 -1.19
CA GLY A 303 28.23 18.87 -1.35
C GLY A 303 27.23 19.25 -2.45
N ARG A 304 26.39 18.29 -2.89
CA ARG A 304 25.34 18.48 -3.88
C ARG A 304 23.96 18.78 -3.28
N THR A 305 23.78 18.54 -1.97
CA THR A 305 22.62 18.97 -1.18
C THR A 305 23.07 19.83 0.00
N ASN A 306 22.55 21.05 0.11
CA ASN A 306 22.89 22.01 1.16
C ASN A 306 21.67 22.86 1.60
N PRO A 307 21.42 23.04 2.91
CA PRO A 307 22.01 22.30 4.02
C PRO A 307 21.66 20.80 3.98
N ASN A 308 22.34 19.99 4.78
CA ASN A 308 22.02 18.58 5.00
C ASN A 308 22.09 18.22 6.49
N LEU A 309 21.42 17.14 6.88
CA LEU A 309 21.25 16.75 8.29
C LEU A 309 22.59 16.56 9.00
N ARG A 310 23.58 15.91 8.36
CA ARG A 310 24.95 15.72 8.88
C ARG A 310 25.61 17.06 9.29
N GLN A 311 25.45 18.12 8.49
CA GLN A 311 25.96 19.45 8.84
C GLN A 311 25.26 20.07 10.05
N VAL A 312 23.94 19.86 10.18
CA VAL A 312 23.15 20.41 11.31
C VAL A 312 23.54 19.74 12.63
N ILE A 313 23.59 18.42 12.65
CA ILE A 313 23.85 17.65 13.87
C ILE A 313 25.34 17.59 14.24
N GLY A 314 26.24 17.74 13.26
CA GLY A 314 27.68 17.70 13.47
C GLY A 314 28.26 16.29 13.68
N VAL A 315 27.46 15.24 13.45
CA VAL A 315 27.87 13.83 13.52
C VAL A 315 27.50 13.09 12.23
N ASP A 316 28.22 12.02 11.94
CA ASP A 316 27.99 11.19 10.76
C ASP A 316 26.63 10.48 10.83
N LEU A 317 25.91 10.48 9.72
CA LEU A 317 24.51 10.05 9.66
C LEU A 317 24.25 9.15 8.46
N ASP A 318 23.65 8.00 8.72
CA ASP A 318 23.06 7.13 7.70
C ASP A 318 21.55 6.94 7.92
N ILE A 319 20.85 6.49 6.88
CA ILE A 319 19.43 6.11 6.89
C ILE A 319 19.41 4.61 6.56
N VAL A 320 19.15 3.82 7.60
CA VAL A 320 19.08 2.35 7.53
C VAL A 320 17.79 1.89 6.87
N ALA A 321 16.71 2.64 7.08
CA ALA A 321 15.41 2.37 6.49
C ALA A 321 14.65 3.68 6.26
N LEU A 322 13.93 3.77 5.14
CA LEU A 322 13.06 4.90 4.81
C LEU A 322 11.68 4.38 4.41
N ASP A 323 10.65 5.04 4.91
CA ASP A 323 9.24 4.77 4.62
C ASP A 323 8.56 6.06 4.16
N VAL A 324 7.71 5.96 3.13
CA VAL A 324 6.71 6.99 2.82
C VAL A 324 5.48 6.70 3.67
N GLU A 325 5.21 7.54 4.65
CA GLU A 325 4.05 7.41 5.54
C GLU A 325 2.79 8.06 4.94
N ASN A 326 2.95 9.22 4.29
CA ASN A 326 1.85 9.91 3.63
C ASN A 326 2.28 10.60 2.32
N VAL A 327 1.34 10.71 1.39
CA VAL A 327 1.39 11.60 0.22
C VAL A 327 0.14 12.46 0.32
N ALA A 328 0.31 13.76 0.62
CA ALA A 328 -0.74 14.70 1.01
C ALA A 328 -1.62 15.17 -0.16
N LEU A 329 -2.18 14.19 -0.85
CA LEU A 329 -3.16 14.36 -1.90
C LEU A 329 -4.49 13.87 -1.33
N ASP A 330 -5.48 14.73 -1.17
CA ASP A 330 -6.85 14.34 -0.73
C ASP A 330 -7.66 13.73 -1.87
N TRP A 331 -6.99 12.89 -2.64
CA TRP A 331 -7.54 12.17 -3.76
C TRP A 331 -6.63 10.96 -4.09
N PRO A 332 -7.14 9.83 -4.61
CA PRO A 332 -8.56 9.50 -4.63
C PRO A 332 -9.05 9.55 -3.18
N PRO A 333 -10.19 10.19 -2.88
CA PRO A 333 -10.91 9.87 -1.66
C PRO A 333 -11.36 8.39 -1.84
N LYS A 334 -11.33 7.44 -0.87
CA LYS A 334 -11.42 5.94 -1.09
C LYS A 334 -12.40 5.09 -0.19
N CYS A 335 -13.64 4.75 -0.64
CA CYS A 335 -14.77 3.92 -0.04
C CYS A 335 -15.92 4.59 0.83
N SER A 336 -16.66 5.64 0.39
CA SER A 336 -17.50 6.58 1.22
C SER A 336 -18.73 5.93 1.84
N GLU A 337 -18.96 6.23 3.12
CA GLU A 337 -19.96 5.60 4.01
C GLU A 337 -21.34 5.39 3.37
#